data_AF-A0A1D7XKM7-F1
#
_entry.id   AF-A0A1D7XKM7-F1
#
_cell.length_a   1.000
_cell.length_b   1.000
_cell.length_c   1.000
_cell.angle_alpha   90.00
_cell.angle_beta   90.00
_cell.angle_gamma   90.00
#
_symmetry.space_group_name_H-M   'P 1'
#
loop_
_entity.id
_entity.type
_entity.pdbx_description
1 polymer ?
#
loop_
_entity_poly.entity_id
_entity_poly.type
_entity_poly.pdbx_seq_one_letter_code
_entity_poly.pdbx_strand_id
1 'polypeptide(L)'
;MTLRERIAYTRTIYKLSQTNVADALGVSRNYISMIENNNGNVGATQERLEEILNIIYKLGEEKKKGRLQDVLNDLKTINKNKNKEYKGR
;
A
#
# COMPACT_ATOMS: atom_id res chain seq x y z
N MET A 1 -5.63 14.84 -12.79
CA MET A 1 -4.96 14.07 -11.73
C MET A 1 -4.69 12.65 -12.22
N THR A 2 -3.43 12.25 -12.29
CA THR A 2 -2.99 10.88 -12.62
C THR A 2 -3.29 9.92 -11.45
N LEU A 3 -3.20 8.60 -11.67
CA LEU A 3 -3.34 7.63 -10.58
C LEU A 3 -2.27 7.82 -9.50
N ARG A 4 -1.04 8.18 -9.87
CA ARG A 4 0.05 8.42 -8.91
C ARG A 4 -0.23 9.62 -8.01
N GLU A 5 -0.71 10.71 -8.59
CA GLU A 5 -1.16 11.88 -7.84
C GLU A 5 -2.37 11.53 -6.93
N ARG A 6 -3.30 10.70 -7.43
CA ARG A 6 -4.46 10.22 -6.65
C ARG A 6 -4.03 9.39 -5.44
N ILE A 7 -3.02 8.52 -5.60
CA ILE A 7 -2.44 7.72 -4.52
C ILE A 7 -1.89 8.65 -3.43
N ALA A 8 -1.03 9.59 -3.80
CA ALA A 8 -0.40 10.52 -2.86
C ALA A 8 -1.43 11.40 -2.13
N TYR A 9 -2.40 11.94 -2.89
CA TYR A 9 -3.47 12.77 -2.36
C TYR A 9 -4.35 12.00 -1.37
N THR A 10 -4.87 10.85 -1.79
CA THR A 10 -5.79 10.04 -0.98
C THR A 10 -5.11 9.54 0.30
N ARG A 11 -3.85 9.10 0.22
CA ARG A 11 -3.06 8.70 1.39
C ARG A 11 -2.99 9.83 2.42
N THR A 12 -2.73 11.05 1.95
CA THR A 12 -2.59 12.24 2.80
C THR A 12 -3.92 12.63 3.44
N ILE A 13 -5.04 12.56 2.71
CA ILE A 13 -6.39 12.79 3.24
C ILE A 13 -6.71 11.84 4.39
N TYR A 14 -6.37 10.54 4.26
CA TYR A 14 -6.54 9.57 5.34
C TYR A 14 -5.45 9.65 6.43
N LYS A 15 -4.50 10.57 6.31
CA LYS A 15 -3.35 10.74 7.22
C LYS A 15 -2.56 9.44 7.37
N LEU A 16 -2.44 8.64 6.32
CA LEU A 16 -1.67 7.40 6.32
C LEU A 16 -0.20 7.70 6.00
N SER A 17 0.72 7.05 6.69
CA SER A 17 2.14 7.11 6.31
C SER A 17 2.41 6.21 5.10
N GLN A 18 3.45 6.52 4.33
CA GLN A 18 3.91 5.62 3.25
C GLN A 18 4.28 4.23 3.81
N THR A 19 4.77 4.17 5.05
CA THR A 19 5.07 2.91 5.75
C THR A 19 3.82 2.07 5.97
N ASN A 20 2.68 2.65 6.32
CA ASN A 20 1.43 1.89 6.50
C ASN A 20 1.01 1.18 5.20
N VAL A 21 1.12 1.88 4.07
CA VAL A 21 0.78 1.32 2.76
C VAL A 21 1.81 0.26 2.34
N ALA A 22 3.08 0.52 2.56
CA ALA A 22 4.18 -0.41 2.25
C ALA A 22 4.04 -1.72 3.04
N ASP A 23 3.77 -1.62 4.34
CA ASP A 23 3.54 -2.75 5.24
C ASP A 23 2.35 -3.62 4.79
N ALA A 24 1.23 -2.98 4.41
CA ALA A 24 0.04 -3.66 3.94
C ALA A 24 0.28 -4.43 2.62
N LEU A 25 1.14 -3.90 1.75
CA LEU A 25 1.49 -4.49 0.46
C LEU A 25 2.70 -5.44 0.53
N GLY A 26 3.41 -5.49 1.65
CA GLY A 26 4.65 -6.26 1.78
C GLY A 26 5.81 -5.72 0.92
N VAL A 27 5.84 -4.41 0.68
CA VAL A 27 6.87 -3.72 -0.12
C VAL A 27 7.66 -2.73 0.71
N SER A 28 8.69 -2.12 0.15
CA SER A 28 9.47 -1.09 0.86
C SER A 28 8.74 0.26 0.89
N ARG A 29 8.97 1.06 1.94
CA ARG A 29 8.52 2.46 1.99
C ARG A 29 9.01 3.25 0.77
N ASN A 30 10.24 2.99 0.34
CA ASN A 30 10.86 3.65 -0.81
C ASN A 30 10.07 3.38 -2.09
N TYR A 31 9.56 2.16 -2.29
CA TYR A 31 8.71 1.83 -3.43
C TYR A 31 7.47 2.73 -3.48
N ILE A 32 6.76 2.91 -2.35
CA ILE A 32 5.60 3.81 -2.27
C ILE A 32 6.00 5.26 -2.58
N SER A 33 7.13 5.72 -2.04
CA SER A 33 7.63 7.08 -2.35
C SER A 33 7.93 7.26 -3.83
N MET A 34 8.54 6.27 -4.49
CA MET A 34 8.81 6.32 -5.93
C MET A 34 7.53 6.28 -6.76
N ILE A 35 6.52 5.52 -6.31
CA ILE A 35 5.19 5.49 -6.93
C ILE A 35 4.56 6.89 -6.93
N GLU A 36 4.53 7.54 -5.77
CA GLU A 36 3.91 8.86 -5.57
C GLU A 36 4.65 9.99 -6.29
N ASN A 37 5.98 9.99 -6.27
CA ASN A 37 6.78 11.08 -6.83
C ASN A 37 6.98 11.00 -8.34
N ASN A 38 6.43 9.97 -9.01
CA ASN A 38 6.62 9.72 -10.44
C ASN A 38 8.09 9.80 -10.89
N ASN A 39 9.03 9.39 -10.03
CA ASN A 39 10.42 9.22 -10.43
C ASN A 39 10.43 8.08 -11.44
N GLY A 40 10.55 8.41 -12.73
CA GLY A 40 10.32 7.56 -13.92
C GLY A 40 11.10 6.24 -14.00
N ASN A 41 11.82 5.85 -12.95
CA ASN A 41 12.55 4.60 -12.81
C ASN A 41 11.71 3.47 -12.18
N VAL A 42 10.47 3.72 -11.72
CA VAL A 42 9.57 2.65 -11.26
C VAL A 42 8.43 2.44 -12.24
N GLY A 43 8.61 1.45 -13.11
CA GLY A 43 7.53 0.87 -13.89
C GLY A 43 6.50 0.22 -12.95
N ALA A 44 5.25 0.62 -13.08
CA ALA A 44 4.12 -0.02 -12.43
C ALA A 44 2.98 -0.10 -13.46
N THR A 45 2.35 -1.25 -13.56
CA THR A 45 1.16 -1.41 -14.40
C THR A 45 0.01 -0.59 -13.85
N GLN A 46 -0.95 -0.26 -14.71
CA GLN A 46 -2.20 0.37 -14.30
C GLN A 46 -2.87 -0.40 -13.16
N GLU A 47 -2.98 -1.72 -13.30
CA GLU A 47 -3.54 -2.63 -12.28
C GLU A 47 -2.81 -2.50 -10.93
N ARG A 48 -1.48 -2.41 -10.95
CA ARG A 48 -0.69 -2.27 -9.72
C ARG A 48 -0.95 -0.92 -9.03
N LEU A 49 -1.13 0.15 -9.80
CA LEU A 49 -1.48 1.46 -9.25
C LEU A 49 -2.89 1.46 -8.64
N GLU A 50 -3.83 0.80 -9.30
CA GLU A 50 -5.21 0.63 -8.79
C GLU A 50 -5.24 -0.21 -7.51
N GLU A 51 -4.45 -1.28 -7.42
CA GLU A 51 -4.29 -2.08 -6.21
C GLU A 51 -3.79 -1.24 -5.03
N ILE A 52 -2.74 -0.42 -5.25
CA ILE A 52 -2.19 0.48 -4.22
C ILE A 52 -3.26 1.46 -3.74
N LEU A 53 -4.01 2.05 -4.67
CA LEU A 53 -5.08 2.99 -4.34
C LEU A 53 -6.20 2.32 -3.54
N ASN A 54 -6.62 1.12 -3.93
CA ASN A 54 -7.65 0.36 -3.22
C ASN A 54 -7.20 -0.01 -1.80
N ILE A 55 -5.93 -0.35 -1.60
CA ILE A 55 -5.37 -0.57 -0.26
C ILE A 55 -5.41 0.69 0.58
N ILE A 56 -5.10 1.86 0.01
CA ILE A 56 -5.20 3.14 0.73
C ILE A 56 -6.64 3.41 1.18
N TYR A 57 -7.63 3.19 0.31
CA TYR A 57 -9.03 3.33 0.69
C TYR A 57 -9.40 2.39 1.83
N LYS A 58 -9.02 1.10 1.72
CA LYS A 58 -9.27 0.11 2.78
C LYS A 58 -8.66 0.53 4.11
N LEU A 59 -7.38 0.88 4.13
CA LEU A 59 -6.69 1.32 5.35
C LEU A 59 -7.30 2.61 5.91
N GLY A 60 -7.70 3.53 5.03
CA GLY A 60 -8.30 4.80 5.40
C GLY A 60 -9.65 4.64 6.09
N GLU A 61 -10.53 3.82 5.52
CA GLU A 61 -11.84 3.52 6.12
C GLU A 61 -11.71 2.75 7.44
N GLU A 62 -10.76 1.82 7.53
CA GLU A 62 -10.52 1.08 8.77
C GLU A 62 -9.89 1.95 9.86
N LYS A 63 -9.05 2.92 9.47
CA LYS A 63 -8.54 3.94 10.39
C LYS A 63 -9.64 4.82 10.96
N LYS A 64 -10.63 5.23 10.15
CA LYS A 64 -11.80 5.98 10.64
C LYS A 64 -12.59 5.20 11.69
N LYS A 65 -12.59 3.86 11.60
CA LYS A 65 -13.22 2.94 12.56
C LYS A 65 -12.33 2.61 13.77
N GLY A 66 -11.12 3.16 13.86
CA GLY A 66 -10.15 2.84 14.92
C GLY A 66 -9.44 1.48 14.78
N ARG A 67 -9.62 0.77 13.65
CA ARG A 67 -9.13 -0.61 13.42
C ARG A 67 -7.87 -0.70 12.57
N LEU A 68 -7.13 0.41 12.43
CA LEU A 68 -5.98 0.47 11.53
C LEU A 68 -4.91 -0.57 11.89
N GLN A 69 -4.58 -0.70 13.18
CA GLN A 69 -3.49 -1.56 13.61
C GLN A 69 -3.80 -3.05 13.39
N ASP A 70 -5.04 -3.45 13.65
CA ASP A 70 -5.51 -4.83 13.46
C ASP A 70 -5.37 -5.24 11.98
N VAL A 71 -5.86 -4.38 11.07
CA VAL A 71 -5.79 -4.62 9.62
C VAL A 71 -4.36 -4.67 9.11
N LEU A 72 -3.46 -3.83 9.64
CA LEU A 72 -2.04 -3.89 9.29
C LEU A 72 -1.41 -5.23 9.72
N ASN A 73 -1.77 -5.74 10.90
CA ASN A 73 -1.26 -7.02 11.39
C ASN A 73 -1.77 -8.20 10.54
N ASP A 74 -3.05 -8.17 10.16
CA ASP A 74 -3.64 -9.19 9.29
C ASP A 74 -2.97 -9.23 7.92
N LEU A 75 -2.82 -8.07 7.27
CA LEU A 75 -2.19 -7.96 5.95
C LEU A 75 -0.71 -8.35 5.97
N LYS A 76 0.03 -7.97 7.03
CA LYS A 76 1.40 -8.44 7.25
C LYS A 76 1.47 -9.96 7.36
N THR A 77 0.51 -10.58 8.06
CA THR A 77 0.46 -12.04 8.25
C THR A 77 0.17 -12.75 6.93
N ILE A 78 -0.81 -12.26 6.15
CA ILE A 78 -1.13 -12.79 4.82
C ILE A 78 0.10 -12.74 3.91
N ASN A 79 0.82 -11.62 3.86
CA ASN A 79 2.02 -11.48 3.03
C ASN A 79 3.18 -12.39 3.49
N LYS A 80 3.35 -12.58 4.80
CA LYS A 80 4.33 -13.56 5.33
C LYS A 80 3.98 -14.98 4.91
N ASN A 81 2.70 -15.36 4.94
CA ASN A 81 2.27 -16.71 4.58
C ASN A 81 2.43 -16.98 3.08
N LYS A 82 2.06 -16.01 2.22
CA LYS A 82 2.36 -16.10 0.78
C LYS A 82 3.84 -16.35 0.53
N ASN A 83 4.74 -15.59 1.17
CA ASN A 83 6.18 -15.76 1.00
C ASN A 83 6.72 -17.11 1.49
N LYS A 84 6.04 -17.78 2.44
CA LYS A 84 6.42 -19.14 2.88
C LYS A 84 5.98 -20.21 1.89
N GLU A 85 4.79 -20.10 1.31
CA GLU A 85 4.30 -21.05 0.30
C GLU A 85 5.19 -21.09 -0.95
N TYR A 86 5.80 -19.96 -1.33
CA TYR A 86 6.74 -19.92 -2.46
C TYR A 86 8.13 -20.51 -2.15
N LYS A 87 8.55 -20.56 -0.88
CA LYS A 87 9.87 -21.10 -0.47
C LYS A 87 9.84 -22.58 -0.11
N GLY A 88 8.67 -23.19 -0.01
CA GLY A 88 8.47 -24.61 0.29
C GLY A 88 8.20 -25.48 -0.95
N ARG A 89 8.44 -24.96 -2.16
CA ARG A 89 8.34 -25.69 -3.42
C ARG A 89 9.71 -25.85 -4.06
#